data_AF-A0A1B4VEM1-F1
#
_entry.id   AF-A0A1B4VEM1-F1
#
_cell.length_a   1.000
_cell.length_b   1.000
_cell.length_c   1.000
_cell.angle_alpha   90.00
_cell.angle_beta   90.00
_cell.angle_gamma   90.00
#
_symmetry.space_group_name_H-M   'P 1'
#
loop_
_entity.id
_entity.type
_entity.pdbx_description
1 polymer ?
#
loop_
_entity_poly.entity_id
_entity_poly.type
_entity_poly.pdbx_seq_one_letter_code
_entity_poly.pdbx_strand_id
1 'polypeptide(L)'
;MPPDHYAQCPKCGHAPPKPLPASARCPACGIYFFKWERAQAPRANETGRTGSGPRLRDWARSLLDPLDRLHPAYFYGRCLALLLLAVWSWRLYGYDYRYAEINGSFMHNILLPIHEAGHVFFRVFGEFMSVLGGSLFQLLLPFGIGVAFVVRNRDNVGAAIALWWTGASLLDLSPYIYDALVPRMILLGGRTGEDGGHDWIYLLGAFGDLRNAQQWGSAAHLAGGLLILVSLGWAAVVLWKQRERLGDGD
;
A
#
# COMPACT_ATOMS: atom_id res chain seq x y z
N MET A 1 3.55 8.21 36.94
CA MET A 1 3.10 9.42 36.22
C MET A 1 4.31 10.34 36.06
N PRO A 2 4.53 10.91 34.87
CA PRO A 2 5.49 11.99 34.68
C PRO A 2 5.21 13.17 35.62
N PRO A 3 6.23 13.90 36.08
CA PRO A 3 6.01 15.16 36.78
C PRO A 3 5.53 16.23 35.79
N ASP A 4 4.51 16.99 36.15
CA ASP A 4 4.01 18.09 35.32
C ASP A 4 5.00 19.25 35.20
N HIS A 5 5.94 19.35 36.15
CA HIS A 5 6.96 20.40 36.24
C HIS A 5 8.35 19.84 36.59
N TYR A 6 9.38 20.47 36.04
CA TYR A 6 10.78 20.09 36.18
C TYR A 6 11.57 21.19 36.88
N ALA A 7 12.03 20.91 38.10
CA ALA A 7 12.96 21.78 38.83
C ALA A 7 14.40 21.71 38.27
N GLN A 8 14.74 20.62 37.60
CA GLN A 8 16.05 20.42 36.97
C GLN A 8 15.90 19.64 35.65
N CYS A 9 16.72 19.99 34.66
CA CYS A 9 16.75 19.28 33.40
C CYS A 9 17.34 17.87 33.57
N PRO A 10 16.61 16.80 33.20
CA PRO A 10 17.06 15.42 33.39
C PRO A 10 18.22 15.01 32.46
N LYS A 11 18.49 15.77 31.39
CA LYS A 11 19.59 15.49 30.46
C LYS A 11 20.89 16.17 30.84
N CYS A 12 20.82 17.47 31.15
CA CYS A 12 22.02 18.30 31.30
C CYS A 12 22.18 18.91 32.70
N GLY A 13 21.28 18.59 33.64
CA GLY A 13 21.37 19.07 35.02
C GLY A 13 21.09 20.57 35.22
N HIS A 14 20.70 21.31 34.17
CA HIS A 14 20.42 22.74 34.29
C HIS A 14 19.19 22.98 35.19
N ALA A 15 19.37 23.79 36.24
CA ALA A 15 18.31 24.18 37.18
C ALA A 15 17.81 25.59 36.84
N PRO A 16 16.68 25.73 36.12
CA PRO A 16 16.10 27.03 35.84
C PRO A 16 15.60 27.71 37.14
N PRO A 17 15.59 29.05 37.22
CA PRO A 17 15.20 29.78 38.43
C PRO A 17 13.74 29.57 38.85
N LYS A 18 12.88 29.06 37.95
CA LYS A 18 11.54 28.58 38.24
C LYS A 18 11.35 27.20 37.59
N PRO A 19 10.65 26.25 38.23
CA PRO A 19 10.31 24.97 37.61
C PRO A 19 9.57 25.16 36.29
N LEU A 20 10.00 24.46 35.24
CA LEU A 20 9.43 24.55 33.90
C LEU A 20 8.39 23.44 33.68
N PRO A 21 7.28 23.70 32.96
CA PRO A 21 6.29 22.67 32.66
C PRO A 21 6.84 21.60 31.70
N ALA A 22 6.26 20.39 31.70
CA ALA A 22 6.69 19.26 30.87
C ALA A 22 6.65 19.52 29.34
N SER A 23 5.85 20.49 28.89
CA SER A 23 5.77 20.94 27.50
C SER A 23 6.90 21.90 27.09
N ALA A 24 7.61 22.47 28.07
CA ALA A 24 8.66 23.46 27.83
C ALA A 24 9.94 22.83 27.25
N ARG A 25 10.73 23.70 26.62
CA ARG A 25 12.07 23.40 26.11
C ARG A 25 13.11 23.83 27.14
N CYS A 26 14.09 22.98 27.42
CA CYS A 26 15.23 23.33 28.26
C CYS A 26 16.07 24.43 27.58
N PRO A 27 16.35 25.58 28.23
CA PRO A 27 17.09 26.68 27.62
C PRO A 27 18.58 26.37 27.41
N ALA A 28 19.17 25.46 28.18
CA ALA A 28 20.59 25.13 28.10
C ALA A 28 20.92 24.09 27.01
N CYS A 29 20.20 22.96 26.98
CA CYS A 29 20.48 21.86 26.04
C CYS A 29 19.40 21.63 24.97
N GLY A 30 18.32 22.40 25.01
CA GLY A 30 17.32 22.44 23.95
C GLY A 30 16.34 21.27 23.87
N ILE A 31 16.33 20.34 24.82
CA ILE A 31 15.36 19.23 24.82
C ILE A 31 13.95 19.69 25.20
N TYR A 32 12.94 18.98 24.68
CA TYR A 32 11.57 19.03 25.20
C TYR A 32 11.38 17.91 26.22
N PHE A 33 10.94 18.23 27.44
CA PHE A 33 10.88 17.26 28.55
C PHE A 33 9.97 16.07 28.22
N PHE A 34 8.77 16.31 27.66
CA PHE A 34 7.86 15.23 27.25
C PHE A 34 8.43 14.27 26.19
N LYS A 35 9.26 14.77 25.26
CA LYS A 35 9.92 13.93 24.26
C LYS A 35 11.05 13.10 24.87
N TRP A 36 11.78 13.70 25.80
CA TRP A 36 12.88 13.07 26.51
C TRP A 36 12.38 11.93 27.39
N GLU A 37 11.29 12.11 28.11
CA GLU A 37 10.67 11.04 28.89
C GLU A 37 10.13 9.90 28.03
N ARG A 38 9.43 10.19 26.92
CA ARG A 38 8.98 9.13 26.01
C ARG A 38 10.14 8.31 25.43
N ALA A 39 11.32 8.93 25.27
CA ALA A 39 12.52 8.25 24.82
C ALA A 39 13.20 7.43 25.93
N GLN A 40 13.11 7.85 27.18
CA GLN A 40 13.71 7.16 28.35
C GLN A 40 12.76 6.19 29.04
N ALA A 41 11.46 6.27 28.78
CA ALA A 41 10.49 5.31 29.28
C ALA A 41 11.01 3.92 28.90
N PRO A 42 11.24 3.02 29.87
CA PRO A 42 11.71 1.68 29.56
C PRO A 42 10.75 1.11 28.52
N ARG A 43 11.29 0.67 27.38
CA ARG A 43 10.56 -0.17 26.44
C ARG A 43 10.16 -1.42 27.21
N ALA A 44 8.99 -1.38 27.83
CA ALA A 44 8.41 -2.56 28.45
C ALA A 44 8.32 -3.62 27.35
N ASN A 45 9.10 -4.70 27.52
CA ASN A 45 9.26 -5.88 26.67
C ASN A 45 10.32 -5.88 25.54
N GLU A 46 11.60 -5.61 25.84
CA GLU A 46 12.69 -6.17 25.02
C GLU A 46 13.73 -7.03 25.80
N THR A 47 13.67 -7.08 27.13
CA THR A 47 14.62 -7.85 27.96
C THR A 47 14.12 -9.25 28.30
N GLY A 48 13.99 -10.11 27.27
CA GLY A 48 13.65 -11.53 27.46
C GLY A 48 13.77 -12.43 26.22
N ARG A 49 14.39 -11.98 25.12
CA ARG A 49 14.52 -12.78 23.89
C ARG A 49 15.98 -12.89 23.45
N THR A 50 16.76 -13.64 24.22
CA THR A 50 17.93 -14.34 23.69
C THR A 50 17.43 -15.46 22.77
N GLY A 51 17.51 -15.26 21.45
CA GLY A 51 17.43 -16.36 20.48
C GLY A 51 16.56 -16.10 19.25
N SER A 52 17.23 -15.99 18.10
CA SER A 52 16.70 -15.91 16.72
C SER A 52 15.81 -14.70 16.41
N GLY A 53 16.14 -13.95 15.35
CA GLY A 53 15.22 -12.97 14.77
C GLY A 53 13.85 -13.60 14.49
N PRO A 54 12.77 -12.80 14.33
CA PRO A 54 11.43 -13.33 14.12
C PRO A 54 11.47 -14.36 13.00
N ARG A 55 11.13 -15.61 13.33
CA ARG A 55 11.11 -16.69 12.35
C ARG A 55 10.12 -16.29 11.26
N LEU A 56 10.40 -16.61 9.99
CA LEU A 56 9.49 -16.30 8.87
C LEU A 56 8.03 -16.68 9.18
N ARG A 57 7.83 -17.80 9.89
CA ARG A 57 6.53 -18.28 10.36
C ARG A 57 5.84 -17.33 11.34
N ASP A 58 6.58 -16.69 12.24
CA ASP A 58 6.02 -15.75 13.22
C ASP A 58 5.62 -14.43 12.53
N TRP A 59 6.43 -13.98 11.58
CA TRP A 59 6.08 -12.81 10.75
C TRP A 59 4.85 -13.08 9.88
N ALA A 60 4.79 -14.24 9.21
CA ALA A 60 3.63 -14.63 8.41
C ALA A 60 2.34 -14.72 9.24
N ARG A 61 2.41 -15.23 10.49
CA ARG A 61 1.26 -15.22 11.40
C ARG A 61 0.82 -13.81 11.76
N SER A 62 1.77 -12.89 11.94
CA SER A 62 1.46 -11.50 12.30
C SER A 62 0.67 -10.72 11.24
N LEU A 63 0.69 -11.17 9.99
CA LEU A 63 -0.15 -10.61 8.94
C LEU A 63 -1.65 -10.85 9.20
N LEU A 64 -2.00 -11.84 10.02
CA LEU A 64 -3.38 -12.14 10.37
C LEU A 64 -3.78 -11.56 11.74
N ASP A 65 -2.95 -10.72 12.36
CA ASP A 65 -3.26 -10.13 13.65
C ASP A 65 -4.20 -8.93 13.46
N PRO A 66 -5.33 -8.86 14.21
CA PRO A 66 -6.16 -7.67 14.24
C PRO A 66 -5.52 -6.56 15.08
N LEU A 67 -6.05 -5.33 14.99
CA LEU A 67 -5.62 -4.23 15.84
C LEU A 67 -6.00 -4.51 17.31
N ASP A 68 -5.15 -4.06 18.24
CA ASP A 68 -5.34 -4.31 19.68
C ASP A 68 -6.64 -3.69 20.22
N ARG A 69 -6.95 -2.47 19.78
CA ARG A 69 -8.20 -1.78 20.10
C ARG A 69 -8.73 -1.10 18.86
N LEU A 70 -10.00 -1.33 18.56
CA LEU A 70 -10.69 -0.69 17.45
C LEU A 70 -12.09 -0.31 17.91
N HIS A 71 -12.40 0.98 17.82
CA HIS A 71 -13.73 1.46 18.20
C HIS A 71 -14.81 0.86 17.26
N PRO A 72 -15.97 0.42 17.78
CA PRO A 72 -16.97 -0.34 17.01
C PRO A 72 -17.38 0.31 15.68
N ALA A 73 -17.55 1.65 15.66
CA ALA A 73 -17.87 2.37 14.43
C ALA A 73 -16.84 2.15 13.30
N TYR A 74 -15.54 2.12 13.61
CA TYR A 74 -14.49 1.87 12.62
C TYR A 74 -14.49 0.42 12.15
N PHE A 75 -14.82 -0.51 13.04
CA PHE A 75 -14.98 -1.92 12.66
C PHE A 75 -16.08 -2.11 11.63
N TYR A 76 -17.29 -1.57 11.88
CA TYR A 76 -18.39 -1.66 10.94
C TYR A 76 -18.10 -0.91 9.63
N GLY A 77 -17.41 0.24 9.71
CA GLY A 77 -16.92 0.94 8.52
C GLY A 77 -15.98 0.09 7.66
N ARG A 78 -15.05 -0.65 8.28
CA ARG A 78 -14.16 -1.59 7.56
C ARG A 78 -14.91 -2.78 6.97
N CYS A 79 -15.93 -3.30 7.65
CA CYS A 79 -16.79 -4.35 7.11
C CYS A 79 -17.59 -3.86 5.89
N LEU A 80 -18.15 -2.64 5.96
CA LEU A 80 -18.83 -2.02 4.84
C LEU A 80 -17.86 -1.79 3.67
N ALA A 81 -16.66 -1.27 3.94
CA ALA A 81 -15.64 -1.10 2.92
C ALA A 81 -15.28 -2.42 2.23
N LEU A 82 -15.10 -3.51 2.99
CA LEU A 82 -14.85 -4.84 2.43
C LEU A 82 -15.99 -5.31 1.51
N LEU A 83 -17.25 -5.11 1.93
CA LEU A 83 -18.42 -5.46 1.11
C LEU A 83 -18.46 -4.65 -0.19
N LEU A 84 -18.26 -3.34 -0.12
CA LEU A 84 -18.22 -2.46 -1.29
C LEU A 84 -17.09 -2.85 -2.26
N LEU A 85 -15.91 -3.17 -1.73
CA LEU A 85 -14.78 -3.65 -2.54
C LEU A 85 -15.07 -5.00 -3.17
N ALA A 86 -15.74 -5.93 -2.48
CA ALA A 86 -16.13 -7.21 -3.06
C ALA A 86 -17.11 -7.03 -4.23
N VAL A 87 -18.12 -6.17 -4.09
CA VAL A 87 -19.06 -5.82 -5.17
C VAL A 87 -18.33 -5.15 -6.32
N TRP A 88 -17.44 -4.21 -6.03
CA TRP A 88 -16.68 -3.50 -7.06
C TRP A 88 -15.72 -4.44 -7.79
N SER A 89 -15.10 -5.38 -7.09
CA SER A 89 -14.22 -6.42 -7.64
C SER A 89 -14.92 -7.26 -8.68
N TRP A 90 -16.16 -7.69 -8.40
CA TRP A 90 -16.97 -8.44 -9.35
C TRP A 90 -17.16 -7.67 -10.66
N ARG A 91 -17.43 -6.36 -10.56
CA ARG A 91 -17.60 -5.50 -11.73
C ARG A 91 -16.29 -5.25 -12.48
N LEU A 92 -15.18 -5.01 -11.77
CA LEU A 92 -13.87 -4.77 -12.40
C LEU A 92 -13.35 -6.02 -13.12
N TYR A 93 -13.49 -7.19 -12.50
CA TYR A 93 -13.07 -8.46 -13.09
C TYR A 93 -13.94 -8.85 -14.29
N GLY A 94 -15.22 -8.48 -14.28
CA GLY A 94 -16.16 -8.77 -15.36
C GLY A 94 -15.98 -7.94 -16.64
N TYR A 95 -15.16 -6.90 -16.64
CA TYR A 95 -14.85 -6.15 -17.86
C TYR A 95 -14.03 -7.00 -18.82
N ASP A 96 -14.43 -7.00 -20.10
CA ASP A 96 -13.67 -7.72 -21.12
C ASP A 96 -12.38 -6.97 -21.45
N TYR A 97 -11.26 -7.52 -20.93
CA TYR A 97 -9.92 -6.98 -21.17
C TYR A 97 -9.50 -7.07 -22.65
N ARG A 98 -10.16 -7.87 -23.48
CA ARG A 98 -9.84 -8.00 -24.92
C ARG A 98 -10.32 -6.78 -25.71
N TYR A 99 -11.30 -6.06 -25.17
CA TYR A 99 -11.88 -4.85 -25.76
C TYR A 99 -11.61 -3.60 -24.93
N ALA A 100 -10.74 -3.70 -23.92
CA ALA A 100 -10.36 -2.57 -23.05
C ALA A 100 -11.55 -1.89 -22.35
N GLU A 101 -12.61 -2.65 -22.02
CA GLU A 101 -13.83 -2.07 -21.42
C GLU A 101 -13.55 -1.34 -20.10
N ILE A 102 -12.54 -1.80 -19.36
CA ILE A 102 -12.12 -1.20 -18.09
C ILE A 102 -11.62 0.25 -18.25
N ASN A 103 -11.21 0.67 -19.45
CA ASN A 103 -10.74 2.04 -19.70
C ASN A 103 -11.86 3.08 -19.48
N GLY A 104 -13.14 2.68 -19.63
CA GLY A 104 -14.28 3.54 -19.31
C GLY A 104 -14.63 3.59 -17.82
N SER A 105 -13.89 2.87 -16.97
CA SER A 105 -14.22 2.73 -15.55
C SER A 105 -13.66 3.89 -14.71
N PHE A 106 -14.31 4.13 -13.56
CA PHE A 106 -13.78 5.05 -12.55
C PHE A 106 -12.38 4.66 -12.06
N MET A 107 -12.08 3.36 -12.00
CA MET A 107 -10.77 2.87 -11.55
C MET A 107 -9.66 3.31 -12.53
N HIS A 108 -9.91 3.20 -13.84
CA HIS A 108 -8.96 3.63 -14.86
C HIS A 108 -8.59 5.12 -14.73
N ASN A 109 -9.58 5.97 -14.44
CA ASN A 109 -9.35 7.42 -14.23
C ASN A 109 -8.45 7.73 -13.02
N ILE A 110 -8.37 6.83 -12.03
CA ILE A 110 -7.43 6.95 -10.90
C ILE A 110 -6.05 6.44 -11.31
N LEU A 111 -6.00 5.32 -12.03
CA LEU A 111 -4.77 4.60 -12.34
C LEU A 111 -3.96 5.26 -13.45
N LEU A 112 -4.61 5.83 -14.46
CA LEU A 112 -3.96 6.43 -15.61
C LEU A 112 -3.00 7.58 -15.21
N PRO A 113 -3.36 8.57 -14.39
CA PRO A 113 -2.40 9.59 -13.95
C PRO A 113 -1.22 9.02 -13.16
N ILE A 114 -1.42 7.91 -12.43
CA ILE A 114 -0.35 7.23 -11.71
C ILE A 114 0.59 6.56 -12.71
N HIS A 115 0.05 5.91 -13.74
CA HIS A 115 0.83 5.36 -14.84
C HIS A 115 1.71 6.45 -15.49
N GLU A 116 1.11 7.57 -15.88
CA GLU A 116 1.84 8.68 -16.50
C GLU A 116 2.95 9.25 -15.58
N ALA A 117 2.66 9.37 -14.28
CA ALA A 117 3.66 9.79 -13.30
C ALA A 117 4.84 8.81 -13.21
N GLY A 118 4.58 7.52 -13.40
CA GLY A 118 5.61 6.48 -13.44
C GLY A 118 6.65 6.72 -14.54
N HIS A 119 6.21 7.10 -15.75
CA HIS A 119 7.16 7.46 -16.81
C HIS A 119 8.10 8.59 -16.39
N VAL A 120 7.55 9.63 -15.75
CA VAL A 120 8.33 10.78 -15.29
C VAL A 120 9.33 10.38 -14.20
N PHE A 121 8.89 9.60 -13.19
CA PHE A 121 9.77 9.21 -12.08
C PHE A 121 10.91 8.30 -12.52
N PHE A 122 10.66 7.42 -13.48
CA PHE A 122 11.67 6.46 -13.93
C PHE A 122 12.51 6.95 -15.11
N ARG A 123 12.21 8.12 -15.68
CA ARG A 123 12.96 8.73 -16.78
C ARG A 123 14.47 8.85 -16.51
N VAL A 124 14.85 9.10 -15.26
CA VAL A 124 16.26 9.25 -14.86
C VAL A 124 17.07 7.96 -15.04
N PHE A 125 16.42 6.81 -15.19
CA PHE A 125 17.05 5.51 -15.39
C PHE A 125 17.13 5.08 -16.86
N GLY A 126 16.86 6.00 -17.80
CA GLY A 126 16.92 5.76 -19.24
C GLY A 126 15.57 5.38 -19.85
N GLU A 127 15.54 5.24 -21.19
CA GLU A 127 14.31 5.06 -21.96
C GLU A 127 13.54 3.80 -21.57
N PHE A 128 14.21 2.65 -21.52
CA PHE A 128 13.57 1.39 -21.15
C PHE A 128 12.87 1.47 -19.79
N MET A 129 13.55 2.04 -18.80
CA MET A 129 12.98 2.23 -17.46
C MET A 129 11.90 3.31 -17.44
N SER A 130 12.00 4.35 -18.26
CA SER A 130 10.93 5.33 -18.44
C SER A 130 9.66 4.64 -18.94
N VAL A 131 9.75 3.83 -19.99
CA VAL A 131 8.61 3.10 -20.59
C VAL A 131 8.04 2.07 -19.60
N LEU A 132 8.89 1.23 -19.00
CA LEU A 132 8.48 0.28 -17.96
C LEU A 132 7.89 0.99 -16.73
N GLY A 133 8.37 2.19 -16.44
CA GLY A 133 8.08 2.98 -15.25
C GLY A 133 6.60 3.26 -15.04
N GLY A 134 5.82 3.44 -16.11
CA GLY A 134 4.39 3.68 -16.00
C GLY A 134 3.67 2.49 -15.37
N SER A 135 3.81 1.32 -16.00
CA SER A 135 3.27 0.05 -15.50
C SER A 135 3.84 -0.31 -14.12
N LEU A 136 5.14 -0.10 -13.91
CA LEU A 136 5.80 -0.42 -12.66
C LEU A 136 5.29 0.42 -11.49
N PHE A 137 5.18 1.74 -11.67
CA PHE A 137 4.73 2.64 -10.61
C PHE A 137 3.25 2.43 -10.27
N GLN A 138 2.41 2.16 -11.27
CA GLN A 138 1.00 1.79 -11.10
C GLN A 138 0.80 0.58 -10.17
N LEU A 139 1.76 -0.35 -10.14
CA LEU A 139 1.77 -1.52 -9.24
C LEU A 139 2.50 -1.26 -7.92
N LEU A 140 3.68 -0.63 -7.97
CA LEU A 140 4.53 -0.44 -6.79
C LEU A 140 3.95 0.55 -5.79
N LEU A 141 3.25 1.59 -6.25
CA LEU A 141 2.68 2.60 -5.36
C LEU A 141 1.68 1.98 -4.35
N PRO A 142 0.59 1.32 -4.77
CA PRO A 142 -0.33 0.69 -3.83
C PRO A 142 0.34 -0.43 -3.03
N PHE A 143 1.21 -1.23 -3.66
CA PHE A 143 1.93 -2.30 -2.95
C PHE A 143 2.81 -1.75 -1.83
N GLY A 144 3.57 -0.69 -2.09
CA GLY A 144 4.43 -0.01 -1.11
C GLY A 144 3.63 0.61 0.04
N ILE A 145 2.45 1.18 -0.24
CA ILE A 145 1.52 1.64 0.79
C ILE A 145 1.08 0.46 1.67
N GLY A 146 0.76 -0.68 1.07
CA GLY A 146 0.41 -1.89 1.82
C GLY A 146 1.53 -2.38 2.73
N VAL A 147 2.77 -2.41 2.23
CA VAL A 147 3.96 -2.73 3.03
C VAL A 147 4.12 -1.75 4.19
N ALA A 148 3.92 -0.46 3.96
CA ALA A 148 3.98 0.54 5.02
C ALA A 148 2.91 0.31 6.10
N PHE A 149 1.67 -0.07 5.72
CA PHE A 149 0.63 -0.40 6.69
C PHE A 149 0.95 -1.63 7.53
N VAL A 150 1.54 -2.68 6.96
CA VAL A 150 2.02 -3.83 7.74
C VAL A 150 3.14 -3.43 8.69
N VAL A 151 4.18 -2.78 8.18
CA VAL A 151 5.44 -2.57 8.92
C VAL A 151 5.33 -1.43 9.94
N ARG A 152 4.66 -0.33 9.60
CA ARG A 152 4.61 0.88 10.42
C ARG A 152 3.35 0.96 11.27
N ASN A 153 2.20 0.59 10.70
CA ASN A 153 0.91 0.82 11.34
C ASN A 153 0.34 -0.45 11.98
N ARG A 154 0.88 -1.63 11.64
CA ARG A 154 0.28 -2.93 11.97
C ARG A 154 -1.19 -3.04 11.57
N ASP A 155 -1.57 -2.34 10.50
CA ASP A 155 -2.94 -2.32 9.99
C ASP A 155 -3.08 -3.29 8.82
N ASN A 156 -3.31 -4.55 9.14
CA ASN A 156 -3.41 -5.61 8.14
C ASN A 156 -4.66 -5.48 7.25
N VAL A 157 -5.75 -4.86 7.73
CA VAL A 157 -6.92 -4.57 6.88
C VAL A 157 -6.59 -3.48 5.87
N GLY A 158 -5.94 -2.39 6.31
CA GLY A 158 -5.46 -1.35 5.40
C GLY A 158 -4.49 -1.90 4.37
N ALA A 159 -3.56 -2.77 4.79
CA ALA A 159 -2.62 -3.43 3.89
C ALA A 159 -3.31 -4.32 2.86
N ALA A 160 -4.34 -5.07 3.26
CA ALA A 160 -5.15 -5.87 2.36
C ALA A 160 -5.87 -5.00 1.32
N ILE A 161 -6.43 -3.85 1.70
CA ILE A 161 -7.05 -2.91 0.76
C ILE A 161 -6.03 -2.35 -0.25
N ALA A 162 -4.80 -2.06 0.20
CA ALA A 162 -3.74 -1.63 -0.70
C ALA A 162 -3.28 -2.75 -1.66
N LEU A 163 -3.27 -4.00 -1.20
CA LEU A 163 -3.04 -5.17 -2.06
C LEU A 163 -4.18 -5.37 -3.07
N TRP A 164 -5.43 -5.13 -2.66
CA TRP A 164 -6.59 -5.11 -3.55
C TRP A 164 -6.40 -4.06 -4.66
N TRP A 165 -5.96 -2.85 -4.31
CA TRP A 165 -5.65 -1.80 -5.30
C TRP A 165 -4.57 -2.27 -6.27
N THR A 166 -3.52 -2.93 -5.78
CA THR A 166 -2.48 -3.54 -6.64
C THR A 166 -3.07 -4.56 -7.63
N GLY A 167 -4.02 -5.38 -7.19
CA GLY A 167 -4.73 -6.31 -8.07
C GLY A 167 -5.63 -5.61 -9.09
N ALA A 168 -6.34 -4.56 -8.70
CA ALA A 168 -7.14 -3.73 -9.61
C ALA A 168 -6.25 -3.01 -10.64
N SER A 169 -5.05 -2.56 -10.26
CA SER A 169 -4.04 -2.04 -11.16
C SER A 169 -3.61 -3.06 -12.22
N LEU A 170 -3.46 -4.34 -11.86
CA LEU A 170 -3.15 -5.40 -12.83
C LEU A 170 -4.31 -5.68 -13.79
N LEU A 171 -5.56 -5.64 -13.32
CA LEU A 171 -6.73 -5.78 -14.18
C LEU A 171 -6.81 -4.65 -15.21
N ASP A 172 -6.53 -3.42 -14.80
CA ASP A 172 -6.48 -2.23 -15.67
C ASP A 172 -5.31 -2.28 -16.67
N LEU A 173 -4.17 -2.82 -16.25
CA LEU A 173 -3.00 -2.97 -17.11
C LEU A 173 -3.17 -4.08 -18.16
N SER A 174 -3.91 -5.15 -17.83
CA SER A 174 -4.16 -6.30 -18.71
C SER A 174 -4.52 -5.95 -20.16
N PRO A 175 -5.57 -5.14 -20.45
CA PRO A 175 -5.92 -4.78 -21.82
C PRO A 175 -4.78 -4.07 -22.54
N TYR A 176 -3.99 -3.25 -21.84
CA TYR A 176 -2.85 -2.53 -22.41
C TYR A 176 -1.75 -3.50 -22.85
N ILE A 177 -1.46 -4.54 -22.06
CA ILE A 177 -0.53 -5.61 -22.47
C ILE A 177 -1.10 -6.39 -23.65
N TYR A 178 -2.39 -6.75 -23.57
CA TYR A 178 -3.07 -7.58 -24.57
C TYR A 178 -3.09 -6.94 -25.96
N ASP A 179 -3.31 -5.62 -26.01
CA ASP A 179 -3.43 -4.83 -27.23
C ASP A 179 -2.11 -4.72 -28.01
N ALA A 180 -0.96 -4.93 -27.37
CA ALA A 180 0.35 -4.67 -27.98
C ALA A 180 0.61 -5.39 -29.32
N LEU A 181 0.07 -6.60 -29.53
CA LEU A 181 0.28 -7.31 -30.80
C LEU A 181 -0.63 -6.79 -31.92
N VAL A 182 -1.85 -6.38 -31.60
CA VAL A 182 -2.86 -5.90 -32.56
C VAL A 182 -3.47 -4.63 -31.99
N PRO A 183 -2.76 -3.48 -32.09
CA PRO A 183 -3.08 -2.32 -31.30
C PRO A 183 -4.32 -1.57 -31.82
N ARG A 184 -5.44 -1.74 -31.12
CA ARG A 184 -6.74 -1.14 -31.46
C ARG A 184 -7.26 -0.20 -30.37
N MET A 185 -6.64 -0.24 -29.19
CA MET A 185 -7.00 0.63 -28.07
C MET A 185 -6.65 2.09 -28.38
N ILE A 186 -7.57 3.00 -28.12
CA ILE A 186 -7.27 4.44 -28.11
C ILE A 186 -6.52 4.76 -26.81
N LEU A 187 -5.29 5.25 -26.94
CA LEU A 187 -4.43 5.67 -25.83
C LEU A 187 -4.73 7.10 -25.39
N LEU A 188 -4.10 7.56 -24.30
CA LEU A 188 -4.28 8.90 -23.74
C LEU A 188 -4.07 10.02 -24.77
N GLY A 189 -3.16 9.82 -25.73
CA GLY A 189 -2.89 10.76 -26.83
C GLY A 189 -3.95 10.82 -27.94
N GLY A 190 -5.05 10.06 -27.83
CA GLY A 190 -6.11 9.99 -28.86
C GLY A 190 -5.73 9.16 -30.09
N ARG A 191 -4.62 8.41 -30.02
CA ARG A 191 -4.06 7.57 -31.09
C ARG A 191 -3.99 6.12 -30.64
N THR A 192 -3.82 5.20 -31.58
CA THR A 192 -3.62 3.76 -31.29
C THR A 192 -2.13 3.43 -31.26
N GLY A 193 -1.77 2.24 -30.82
CA GLY A 193 -0.37 1.76 -30.91
C GLY A 193 0.16 1.61 -32.35
N GLU A 194 -0.72 1.54 -33.37
CA GLU A 194 -0.30 1.53 -34.79
C GLU A 194 0.42 2.83 -35.19
N ASP A 195 0.03 3.94 -34.54
CA ASP A 195 0.60 5.27 -34.75
C ASP A 195 1.94 5.51 -34.02
N GLY A 196 2.40 4.52 -33.23
CA GLY A 196 3.54 4.60 -32.34
C GLY A 196 3.19 5.09 -30.92
N GLY A 197 4.12 4.87 -29.97
CA GLY A 197 3.97 5.34 -28.58
C GLY A 197 3.22 4.39 -27.62
N HIS A 198 3.23 3.09 -27.89
CA HIS A 198 2.63 2.08 -27.02
C HIS A 198 3.71 1.34 -26.22
N ASP A 199 3.65 1.41 -24.89
CA ASP A 199 4.72 0.92 -24.01
C ASP A 199 4.96 -0.58 -24.15
N TRP A 200 3.88 -1.37 -24.12
CA TRP A 200 4.00 -2.82 -24.22
C TRP A 200 4.43 -3.34 -25.60
N ILE A 201 4.27 -2.54 -26.67
CA ILE A 201 4.90 -2.84 -27.97
C ILE A 201 6.42 -2.72 -27.82
N TYR A 202 6.90 -1.63 -27.23
CA TYR A 202 8.31 -1.41 -26.98
C TYR A 202 8.90 -2.47 -26.05
N LEU A 203 8.25 -2.74 -24.91
CA LEU A 203 8.73 -3.68 -23.89
C LEU A 203 8.80 -5.10 -24.42
N LEU A 204 7.70 -5.63 -24.99
CA LEU A 204 7.70 -6.98 -25.53
C LEU A 204 8.58 -7.10 -26.78
N GLY A 205 8.69 -6.03 -27.58
CA GLY A 205 9.63 -5.94 -28.69
C GLY A 205 11.08 -6.06 -28.23
N ALA A 206 11.46 -5.36 -27.16
CA ALA A 206 12.81 -5.45 -26.57
C ALA A 206 13.14 -6.86 -26.06
N PHE A 207 12.16 -7.61 -25.59
CA PHE A 207 12.31 -9.03 -25.20
C PHE A 207 12.18 -10.01 -26.37
N GLY A 208 11.80 -9.56 -27.57
CA GLY A 208 11.52 -10.42 -28.71
C GLY A 208 10.26 -11.28 -28.56
N ASP A 209 9.34 -10.89 -27.67
CA ASP A 209 8.20 -11.71 -27.22
C ASP A 209 6.83 -11.11 -27.55
N LEU A 210 6.79 -10.15 -28.49
CA LEU A 210 5.55 -9.45 -28.89
C LEU A 210 4.42 -10.41 -29.31
N ARG A 211 4.77 -11.56 -29.90
CA ARG A 211 3.79 -12.58 -30.33
C ARG A 211 2.96 -13.15 -29.17
N ASN A 212 3.46 -13.08 -27.93
CA ASN A 212 2.77 -13.58 -26.74
C ASN A 212 2.03 -12.47 -25.96
N ALA A 213 1.90 -11.26 -26.50
CA ALA A 213 1.21 -10.14 -25.85
C ALA A 213 -0.17 -10.51 -25.27
N GLN A 214 -0.99 -11.22 -26.05
CA GLN A 214 -2.33 -11.64 -25.63
C GLN A 214 -2.30 -12.64 -24.46
N GLN A 215 -1.28 -13.52 -24.42
CA GLN A 215 -1.08 -14.44 -23.30
C GLN A 215 -0.67 -13.67 -22.05
N TRP A 216 0.26 -12.71 -22.17
CA TRP A 216 0.68 -11.86 -21.06
C TRP A 216 -0.44 -10.99 -20.52
N GLY A 217 -1.26 -10.39 -21.38
CA GLY A 217 -2.45 -9.65 -20.97
C GLY A 217 -3.44 -10.54 -20.22
N SER A 218 -3.76 -11.71 -20.77
CA SER A 218 -4.65 -12.68 -20.11
C SER A 218 -4.09 -13.16 -18.76
N ALA A 219 -2.78 -13.36 -18.67
CA ALA A 219 -2.09 -13.72 -17.43
C ALA A 219 -2.15 -12.58 -16.39
N ALA A 220 -1.97 -11.33 -16.82
CA ALA A 220 -2.12 -10.16 -15.95
C ALA A 220 -3.54 -10.02 -15.41
N HIS A 221 -4.56 -10.25 -16.25
CA HIS A 221 -5.96 -10.27 -15.81
C HIS A 221 -6.20 -11.34 -14.74
N LEU A 222 -5.74 -12.58 -14.99
CA LEU A 222 -5.88 -13.67 -14.04
C LEU A 222 -5.14 -13.36 -12.73
N ALA A 223 -3.90 -12.88 -12.82
CA ALA A 223 -3.10 -12.51 -11.66
C ALA A 223 -3.76 -11.40 -10.84
N GLY A 224 -4.29 -10.35 -11.49
CA GLY A 224 -5.02 -9.27 -10.85
C GLY A 224 -6.26 -9.78 -10.10
N GLY A 225 -7.03 -10.67 -10.73
CA GLY A 225 -8.18 -11.33 -10.10
C GLY A 225 -7.79 -12.16 -8.88
N LEU A 226 -6.73 -12.96 -8.96
CA LEU A 226 -6.23 -13.76 -7.85
C LEU A 226 -5.74 -12.88 -6.68
N LEU A 227 -5.03 -11.78 -6.97
CA LEU A 227 -4.60 -10.80 -5.97
C LEU A 227 -5.78 -10.12 -5.26
N ILE A 228 -6.82 -9.77 -6.01
CA ILE A 228 -8.08 -9.28 -5.45
C ILE A 228 -8.73 -10.32 -4.53
N LEU A 229 -8.82 -11.60 -4.95
CA LEU A 229 -9.40 -12.64 -4.10
C LEU A 229 -8.59 -12.85 -2.80
N VAL A 230 -7.27 -12.90 -2.91
CA VAL A 230 -6.36 -13.04 -1.76
C VAL A 230 -6.51 -11.87 -0.81
N SER A 231 -6.54 -10.63 -1.32
CA SER A 231 -6.71 -9.43 -0.50
C SER A 231 -8.05 -9.36 0.22
N LEU A 232 -9.16 -9.67 -0.46
CA LEU A 232 -10.49 -9.72 0.16
C LEU A 232 -10.56 -10.80 1.23
N GLY A 233 -10.03 -11.99 0.96
CA GLY A 233 -9.93 -13.07 1.92
C GLY A 233 -9.07 -12.71 3.14
N TRP A 234 -7.94 -12.04 2.91
CA TRP A 234 -7.07 -11.56 3.98
C TRP A 234 -7.78 -10.55 4.88
N ALA A 235 -8.42 -9.52 4.30
CA ALA A 235 -9.21 -8.55 5.05
C ALA A 235 -10.35 -9.21 5.85
N ALA A 236 -11.05 -10.17 5.24
CA ALA A 236 -12.14 -10.90 5.88
C ALA A 236 -11.66 -11.70 7.12
N VAL A 237 -10.53 -12.41 7.00
CA VAL A 237 -9.96 -13.18 8.13
C VAL A 237 -9.52 -12.25 9.26
N VAL A 238 -8.89 -11.11 8.95
CA VAL A 238 -8.45 -10.15 9.97
C VAL A 238 -9.67 -9.52 10.67
N LEU A 239 -10.71 -9.13 9.93
CA LEU A 239 -11.95 -8.59 10.51
C LEU A 239 -12.71 -9.64 11.33
N TRP A 240 -12.71 -10.90 10.90
CA TRP A 240 -13.29 -11.99 11.68
C TRP A 240 -12.64 -12.10 13.06
N LYS A 241 -11.31 -12.08 13.12
CA LYS A 241 -10.57 -12.08 14.39
C LYS A 241 -10.77 -10.80 15.20
N GLN A 242 -10.91 -9.65 14.53
CA GLN A 242 -11.15 -8.36 15.20
C GLN A 242 -12.47 -8.38 15.99
N ARG A 243 -13.49 -9.11 15.51
CA ARG A 243 -14.80 -9.26 16.17
C ARG A 243 -14.68 -9.75 17.61
N GLU A 244 -13.77 -10.68 17.87
CA GLU A 244 -13.57 -11.27 19.20
C GLU A 244 -13.04 -10.25 20.22
N ARG A 245 -12.43 -9.15 19.76
CA ARG A 245 -11.80 -8.11 20.59
C ARG A 245 -12.64 -6.83 20.75
N LEU A 246 -13.86 -6.81 20.22
CA LEU A 246 -14.72 -5.61 20.26
C LEU A 246 -15.35 -5.35 21.64
N GLY A 247 -15.40 -6.36 22.52
CA GLY A 247 -16.08 -6.29 23.83
C GLY A 247 -15.20 -6.00 25.03
N ASP A 248 -13.87 -5.95 24.87
CA ASP A 248 -12.91 -5.77 25.98
C ASP A 248 -12.56 -4.28 26.25
N GLY A 249 -13.40 -3.37 25.75
CA GLY A 249 -13.08 -1.94 25.60
C GLY A 249 -13.93 -0.95 26.41
N ASP A 250 -14.81 -1.44 27.28
CA ASP A 250 -15.60 -0.61 28.21
C ASP A 250 -14.90 -0.47 29.58
#